data_AF-A0A2D8SVK9-F1
#
_entry.id   AF-A0A2D8SVK9-F1
#
_cell.length_a   1.000
_cell.length_b   1.000
_cell.length_c   1.000
_cell.angle_alpha   90.00
_cell.angle_beta   90.00
_cell.angle_gamma   90.00
#
_symmetry.space_group_name_H-M   'P 1'
#
loop_
_entity.id
_entity.type
_entity.pdbx_description
1 polymer ?
#
loop_
_entity_poly.entity_id
_entity_poly.type
_entity_poly.pdbx_seq_one_letter_code
_entity_poly.pdbx_strand_id
1 'polypeptide(L)'
;MRELEATFLRLADLLDATDPRRATTLRSAFEQARELEVTDRLDTIVGLLEKGQLLKAETGQDAAIDRLRELLTVLESGENRKTVTDSKKKVKEFLGRINNLIARQMGLEGTTEAGGNREEIAEKQNILEHETQLLAEDVDAFRKESANAAGGETDAGKQDKPKPEPPIDSHSNESSEGKGGENNNSPNQSGDSGEKKDNQNEPQGNDEVSRADRTNRRLEAARSRMQEAKEQLDAVEPEAARKEQEKALAELEAARAELEEILRQLREEEIERLLVKLEARIRDTLRAERSILKGLEQLGNKTTTTSKRERELEAARLGSEQNTITANITRALTLVRDDGSAVAIPEALQQIREDSSLAADRLKRIDYGSFTQGIVEGLVASLEELLSALERAEREQQERQEQGQAAGRPAKPGEQPLVDKIAELKMLRILQTRVNGRTSRFSALLNKGTEQASETELIEALGRLAHRQERVERAAHDIATGRTE
;
A
#
# COMPACT_ATOMS: atom_id res chain seq x y z
N MET A 1 34.26 5.02 6.89
CA MET A 1 33.45 5.19 5.66
C MET A 1 33.55 4.03 4.65
N ARG A 2 34.70 3.32 4.53
CA ARG A 2 34.73 1.91 4.02
C ARG A 2 33.74 0.96 4.73
N GLU A 3 33.25 1.38 5.90
CA GLU A 3 32.24 0.68 6.70
C GLU A 3 30.85 0.70 6.08
N LEU A 4 30.44 1.74 5.35
CA LEU A 4 29.11 1.78 4.71
C LEU A 4 29.05 0.75 3.58
N GLU A 5 30.08 0.74 2.74
CA GLU A 5 30.25 -0.24 1.66
C GLU A 5 30.35 -1.67 2.21
N ALA A 6 31.16 -1.86 3.25
CA ALA A 6 31.29 -3.16 3.92
C ALA A 6 29.99 -3.59 4.62
N THR A 7 29.18 -2.66 5.13
CA THR A 7 27.89 -3.00 5.75
C THR A 7 26.85 -3.37 4.71
N PHE A 8 26.73 -2.67 3.58
CA PHE A 8 25.81 -3.06 2.52
C PHE A 8 26.11 -4.47 1.97
N LEU A 9 27.38 -4.76 1.68
CA LEU A 9 27.78 -6.08 1.20
C LEU A 9 27.61 -7.16 2.27
N ARG A 10 27.98 -6.87 3.54
CA ARG A 10 27.81 -7.82 4.64
C ARG A 10 26.34 -8.09 4.96
N LEU A 11 25.48 -7.07 4.84
CA LEU A 11 24.04 -7.19 5.05
C LEU A 11 23.40 -7.95 3.90
N ALA A 12 23.86 -7.73 2.65
CA ALA A 12 23.47 -8.55 1.51
C ALA A 12 23.92 -10.01 1.69
N ASP A 13 25.14 -10.28 2.16
CA ASP A 13 25.64 -11.65 2.38
C ASP A 13 24.92 -12.36 3.54
N LEU A 14 24.55 -11.63 4.59
CA LEU A 14 23.71 -12.15 5.67
C LEU A 14 22.28 -12.46 5.20
N LEU A 15 21.76 -11.64 4.29
CA LEU A 15 20.45 -11.85 3.69
C LEU A 15 20.48 -12.86 2.55
N ASP A 16 21.63 -13.20 1.96
CA ASP A 16 21.68 -14.09 0.79
C ASP A 16 21.09 -15.48 1.07
N ALA A 17 21.21 -15.95 2.31
CA ALA A 17 20.68 -17.23 2.77
C ALA A 17 19.20 -17.19 3.18
N THR A 18 18.65 -16.02 3.49
CA THR A 18 17.29 -15.87 4.07
C THR A 18 16.34 -15.05 3.19
N ASP A 19 16.90 -14.15 2.38
CA ASP A 19 16.25 -13.24 1.45
C ASP A 19 17.22 -12.91 0.28
N PRO A 20 17.48 -13.87 -0.63
CA PRO A 20 18.42 -13.69 -1.75
C PRO A 20 18.00 -12.57 -2.73
N ARG A 21 16.72 -12.20 -2.74
CA ARG A 21 16.18 -11.11 -3.58
C ARG A 21 16.51 -9.74 -2.99
N ARG A 22 16.38 -9.58 -1.68
CA ARG A 22 16.82 -8.36 -0.99
C ARG A 22 18.34 -8.26 -0.97
N ALA A 23 19.04 -9.38 -0.90
CA ALA A 23 20.50 -9.41 -1.09
C ALA A 23 20.93 -8.93 -2.48
N THR A 24 20.27 -9.38 -3.55
CA THR A 24 20.55 -8.92 -4.93
C THR A 24 20.16 -7.46 -5.15
N THR A 25 19.03 -7.00 -4.59
CA THR A 25 18.63 -5.59 -4.62
C THR A 25 19.62 -4.69 -3.86
N LEU A 26 20.12 -5.14 -2.70
CA LEU A 26 21.17 -4.44 -1.94
C LEU A 26 22.50 -4.42 -2.69
N ARG A 27 22.86 -5.50 -3.38
CA ARG A 27 24.05 -5.57 -4.26
C ARG A 27 23.92 -4.62 -5.46
N SER A 28 22.75 -4.56 -6.09
CA SER A 28 22.45 -3.62 -7.19
C SER A 28 22.51 -2.16 -6.73
N ALA A 29 21.84 -1.83 -5.61
CA ALA A 29 21.89 -0.49 -5.04
C ALA A 29 23.32 -0.11 -4.62
N PHE A 30 24.10 -1.07 -4.13
CA PHE A 30 25.51 -0.88 -3.82
C PHE A 30 26.35 -0.59 -5.08
N GLU A 31 26.20 -1.36 -6.15
CA GLU A 31 26.90 -1.11 -7.42
C GLU A 31 26.58 0.27 -7.97
N GLN A 32 25.32 0.68 -7.88
CA GLN A 32 24.88 2.00 -8.30
C GLN A 32 25.41 3.11 -7.39
N ALA A 33 25.54 2.88 -6.08
CA ALA A 33 26.14 3.85 -5.15
C ALA A 33 27.63 4.07 -5.44
N ARG A 34 28.31 3.01 -5.88
CA ARG A 34 29.71 3.04 -6.32
C ARG A 34 29.86 3.75 -7.67
N GLU A 35 28.99 3.46 -8.63
CA GLU A 35 28.98 4.14 -9.94
C GLU A 35 28.67 5.64 -9.80
N LEU A 36 27.80 5.98 -8.83
CA LEU A 36 27.49 7.35 -8.46
C LEU A 36 28.49 7.97 -7.48
N GLU A 37 29.66 7.38 -7.25
CA GLU A 37 30.76 7.92 -6.41
C GLU A 37 30.28 8.56 -5.08
N VAL A 38 29.25 7.99 -4.45
CA VAL A 38 28.58 8.63 -3.30
C VAL A 38 29.56 8.76 -2.13
N THR A 39 30.40 7.74 -1.92
CA THR A 39 31.43 7.71 -0.88
C THR A 39 32.48 8.82 -1.07
N ASP A 40 33.06 8.92 -2.27
CA ASP A 40 34.13 9.89 -2.57
C ASP A 40 33.64 11.35 -2.46
N ARG A 41 32.36 11.57 -2.77
CA ARG A 41 31.72 12.88 -2.58
C ARG A 41 31.52 13.24 -1.12
N LEU A 42 31.09 12.28 -0.30
CA LEU A 42 30.96 12.50 1.15
C LEU A 42 32.33 12.81 1.79
N ASP A 43 33.39 12.12 1.36
CA ASP A 43 34.76 12.41 1.81
C ASP A 43 35.22 13.82 1.38
N THR A 44 34.89 14.23 0.16
CA THR A 44 35.18 15.58 -0.34
C THR A 44 34.45 16.65 0.49
N ILE A 45 33.19 16.41 0.87
CA ILE A 45 32.40 17.30 1.72
C ILE A 45 33.03 17.44 3.11
N VAL A 46 33.46 16.34 3.73
CA VAL A 46 34.17 16.37 5.02
C VAL A 46 35.43 17.24 4.92
N GLY A 47 36.24 17.04 3.88
CA GLY A 47 37.44 17.86 3.66
C GLY A 47 37.15 19.35 3.39
N LEU A 48 35.99 19.69 2.81
CA LEU A 48 35.54 21.08 2.62
C LEU A 48 35.09 21.71 3.94
N LEU A 49 34.39 20.95 4.78
CA LEU A 49 33.96 21.39 6.12
C LEU A 49 35.16 21.64 7.05
N GLU A 50 36.13 20.73 7.07
CA GLU A 50 37.36 20.87 7.86
C GLU A 50 38.17 22.12 7.45
N LYS A 51 38.12 22.50 6.18
CA LYS A 51 38.78 23.69 5.63
C LYS A 51 37.96 24.98 5.78
N GLY A 52 36.79 24.91 6.42
CA GLY A 52 35.87 26.04 6.60
C GLY A 52 35.24 26.55 5.30
N GLN A 53 35.26 25.77 4.21
CA GLN A 53 34.67 26.15 2.92
C GLN A 53 33.17 25.82 2.87
N LEU A 54 32.40 26.49 3.74
CA LEU A 54 31.00 26.17 4.01
C LEU A 54 30.11 26.20 2.75
N LEU A 55 30.25 27.20 1.89
CA LEU A 55 29.45 27.32 0.66
C LEU A 55 29.67 26.17 -0.33
N LYS A 56 30.91 25.68 -0.45
CA LYS A 56 31.22 24.53 -1.33
C LYS A 56 30.76 23.22 -0.70
N ALA A 57 30.89 23.11 0.62
CA ALA A 57 30.37 21.97 1.36
C ALA A 57 28.85 21.85 1.22
N GLU A 58 28.11 22.96 1.33
CA GLU A 58 26.65 23.02 1.12
C GLU A 58 26.27 22.49 -0.27
N THR A 59 26.88 23.02 -1.34
CA THR A 59 26.60 22.52 -2.71
C THR A 59 26.96 21.05 -2.91
N GLY A 60 27.99 20.56 -2.22
CA GLY A 60 28.36 19.15 -2.24
C GLY A 60 27.34 18.27 -1.50
N GLN A 61 26.86 18.75 -0.34
CA GLN A 61 25.84 18.09 0.47
C GLN A 61 24.53 17.94 -0.28
N ASP A 62 24.05 18.97 -0.96
CA ASP A 62 22.83 18.91 -1.77
C ASP A 62 22.93 17.83 -2.86
N ALA A 63 24.06 17.81 -3.59
CA ALA A 63 24.31 16.82 -4.63
C ALA A 63 24.47 15.39 -4.09
N ALA A 64 24.96 15.22 -2.86
CA ALA A 64 25.04 13.91 -2.19
C ALA A 64 23.65 13.44 -1.74
N ILE A 65 22.82 14.34 -1.21
CA ILE A 65 21.42 14.05 -0.83
C ILE A 65 20.62 13.58 -2.04
N ASP A 66 20.74 14.23 -3.18
CA ASP A 66 20.02 13.84 -4.40
C ASP A 66 20.41 12.43 -4.88
N ARG A 67 21.71 12.09 -4.85
CA ARG A 67 22.19 10.74 -5.18
C ARG A 67 21.72 9.68 -4.18
N LEU A 68 21.70 10.00 -2.89
CA LEU A 68 21.17 9.10 -1.86
C LEU A 68 19.66 8.87 -2.04
N ARG A 69 18.90 9.87 -2.49
CA ARG A 69 17.48 9.73 -2.85
C ARG A 69 17.28 8.84 -4.08
N GLU A 70 18.12 8.95 -5.09
CA GLU A 70 18.09 8.05 -6.26
C GLU A 70 18.32 6.59 -5.83
N LEU A 71 19.29 6.34 -4.96
CA LEU A 71 19.56 5.02 -4.40
C LEU A 71 18.39 4.47 -3.58
N LEU A 72 17.81 5.31 -2.72
CA LEU A 72 16.62 4.96 -1.94
C LEU A 72 15.46 4.60 -2.89
N THR A 73 15.29 5.36 -3.96
CA THR A 73 14.26 5.09 -4.97
C THR A 73 14.47 3.73 -5.61
N VAL A 74 15.70 3.33 -5.94
CA VAL A 74 15.99 2.01 -6.53
C VAL A 74 15.69 0.89 -5.54
N LEU A 75 16.12 1.06 -4.28
CA LEU A 75 15.78 0.15 -3.18
C LEU A 75 14.26 0.02 -2.96
N GLU A 76 13.49 1.09 -3.20
CA GLU A 76 12.03 1.14 -3.01
C GLU A 76 11.20 0.81 -4.27
N SER A 77 11.78 0.83 -5.47
CA SER A 77 11.06 0.75 -6.75
C SER A 77 11.31 -0.54 -7.53
N GLY A 78 12.40 -1.26 -7.26
CA GLY A 78 12.88 -2.35 -8.12
C GLY A 78 11.90 -3.50 -8.35
N GLU A 79 11.36 -4.11 -7.28
CA GLU A 79 10.60 -5.37 -7.40
C GLU A 79 9.27 -5.40 -6.64
N ASN A 80 9.17 -4.76 -5.47
CA ASN A 80 7.98 -4.86 -4.60
C ASN A 80 6.69 -4.24 -5.18
N ARG A 81 6.78 -3.31 -6.15
CA ARG A 81 5.59 -2.69 -6.78
C ARG A 81 5.02 -3.56 -7.91
N LYS A 82 5.90 -4.18 -8.72
CA LYS A 82 5.46 -5.06 -9.83
C LYS A 82 4.81 -6.34 -9.28
N THR A 83 5.38 -6.91 -8.22
CA THR A 83 4.86 -8.14 -7.61
C THR A 83 3.46 -7.97 -7.04
N VAL A 84 3.18 -6.89 -6.28
CA VAL A 84 1.85 -6.67 -5.72
C VAL A 84 0.80 -6.38 -6.79
N THR A 85 1.13 -5.59 -7.82
CA THR A 85 0.21 -5.34 -8.93
C THR A 85 -0.11 -6.62 -9.72
N ASP A 86 0.90 -7.47 -9.91
CA ASP A 86 0.75 -8.75 -10.61
C ASP A 86 -0.05 -9.75 -9.77
N SER A 87 0.21 -9.85 -8.45
CA SER A 87 -0.59 -10.66 -7.53
C SER A 87 -2.05 -10.24 -7.49
N LYS A 88 -2.33 -8.93 -7.37
CA LYS A 88 -3.69 -8.38 -7.39
C LYS A 88 -4.43 -8.73 -8.69
N LYS A 89 -3.73 -8.68 -9.83
CA LYS A 89 -4.29 -9.05 -11.14
C LYS A 89 -4.61 -10.55 -11.21
N LYS A 90 -3.70 -11.42 -10.77
CA LYS A 90 -3.91 -12.88 -10.71
C LYS A 90 -5.11 -13.24 -9.82
N VAL A 91 -5.19 -12.67 -8.63
CA VAL A 91 -6.32 -12.92 -7.70
C VAL A 91 -7.65 -12.41 -8.28
N LYS A 92 -7.67 -11.25 -8.96
CA LYS A 92 -8.88 -10.78 -9.69
C LYS A 92 -9.29 -11.77 -10.78
N GLU A 93 -8.34 -12.36 -11.50
CA GLU A 93 -8.62 -13.39 -12.52
C GLU A 93 -9.18 -14.67 -11.89
N PHE A 94 -8.61 -15.14 -10.78
CA PHE A 94 -9.12 -16.28 -10.02
C PHE A 94 -10.55 -16.04 -9.55
N LEU A 95 -10.85 -14.85 -9.02
CA LEU A 95 -12.21 -14.45 -8.65
C LEU A 95 -13.16 -14.43 -9.86
N GLY A 96 -12.70 -13.99 -11.02
CA GLY A 96 -13.48 -14.07 -12.26
C GLY A 96 -13.82 -15.50 -12.65
N ARG A 97 -12.84 -16.41 -12.57
CA ARG A 97 -13.01 -17.83 -12.88
C ARG A 97 -13.93 -18.53 -11.88
N ILE A 98 -13.72 -18.32 -10.58
CA ILE A 98 -14.53 -18.98 -9.55
C ILE A 98 -15.98 -18.50 -9.56
N ASN A 99 -16.24 -17.22 -9.85
CA ASN A 99 -17.61 -16.73 -10.02
C ASN A 99 -18.33 -17.39 -11.21
N ASN A 100 -17.61 -17.65 -12.30
CA ASN A 100 -18.16 -18.41 -13.42
C ASN A 100 -18.43 -19.88 -13.04
N LEU A 101 -17.52 -20.52 -12.29
CA LEU A 101 -17.73 -21.89 -11.78
C LEU A 101 -18.97 -21.97 -10.89
N ILE A 102 -19.11 -21.06 -9.93
CA ILE A 102 -20.28 -20.97 -9.02
C ILE A 102 -21.57 -20.78 -9.83
N ALA A 103 -21.60 -19.84 -10.77
CA ALA A 103 -22.78 -19.59 -11.61
C ALA A 103 -23.19 -20.81 -12.44
N ARG A 104 -22.22 -21.51 -13.03
CA ARG A 104 -22.46 -22.72 -13.83
C ARG A 104 -22.88 -23.90 -12.96
N GLN A 105 -22.28 -24.07 -11.79
CA GLN A 105 -22.64 -25.13 -10.85
C GLN A 105 -24.06 -24.93 -10.28
N MET A 106 -24.44 -23.70 -9.92
CA MET A 106 -25.82 -23.37 -9.54
C MET A 106 -26.81 -23.65 -10.67
N GLY A 107 -26.43 -23.33 -11.91
CA GLY A 107 -27.21 -23.65 -13.09
C GLY A 107 -27.41 -25.16 -13.28
N LEU A 108 -26.35 -25.96 -13.08
CA LEU A 108 -26.45 -27.41 -13.14
C LEU A 108 -27.33 -27.99 -12.04
N GLU A 109 -27.16 -27.55 -10.79
CA GLU A 109 -28.00 -27.97 -9.67
C GLU A 109 -29.49 -27.71 -9.97
N GLY A 110 -29.82 -26.52 -10.47
CA GLY A 110 -31.19 -26.18 -10.87
C GLY A 110 -31.72 -27.06 -12.02
N THR A 111 -30.88 -27.45 -12.98
CA THR A 111 -31.28 -28.39 -14.04
C THR A 111 -31.44 -29.83 -13.54
N THR A 112 -30.64 -30.25 -12.54
CA THR A 112 -30.79 -31.55 -11.87
C THR A 112 -32.12 -31.60 -11.12
N GLU A 113 -32.44 -30.54 -10.38
CA GLU A 113 -33.73 -30.41 -9.66
C GLU A 113 -34.93 -30.40 -10.62
N ALA A 114 -34.81 -29.73 -11.77
CA ALA A 114 -35.87 -29.68 -12.78
C ALA A 114 -36.05 -31.00 -13.56
N GLY A 115 -35.22 -32.02 -13.31
CA GLY A 115 -35.29 -33.31 -14.00
C GLY A 115 -34.75 -33.27 -15.44
N GLY A 116 -33.72 -32.47 -15.69
CA GLY A 116 -33.07 -32.37 -17.00
C GLY A 116 -32.39 -33.66 -17.48
N ASN A 117 -31.87 -33.64 -18.71
CA ASN A 117 -31.17 -34.80 -19.30
C ASN A 117 -29.89 -35.12 -18.52
N ARG A 118 -29.84 -36.29 -17.90
CA ARG A 118 -28.76 -36.70 -16.99
C ARG A 118 -27.41 -36.83 -17.68
N GLU A 119 -27.37 -37.38 -18.89
CA GLU A 119 -26.11 -37.54 -19.65
C GLU A 119 -25.47 -36.17 -19.91
N GLU A 120 -26.29 -35.19 -20.34
CA GLU A 120 -25.83 -33.81 -20.55
C GLU A 120 -25.40 -33.10 -19.26
N ILE A 121 -26.09 -33.36 -18.14
CA ILE A 121 -25.72 -32.79 -16.83
C ILE A 121 -24.39 -33.41 -16.36
N ALA A 122 -24.22 -34.73 -16.49
CA ALA A 122 -23.00 -35.44 -16.11
C ALA A 122 -21.79 -34.99 -16.96
N GLU A 123 -21.97 -34.78 -18.26
CA GLU A 123 -20.93 -34.20 -19.13
C GLU A 123 -20.54 -32.77 -18.69
N LYS A 124 -21.52 -31.91 -18.42
CA LYS A 124 -21.26 -30.54 -17.94
C LYS A 124 -20.62 -30.53 -16.55
N GLN A 125 -21.00 -31.47 -15.68
CA GLN A 125 -20.41 -31.65 -14.36
C GLN A 125 -18.92 -32.03 -14.47
N ASN A 126 -18.58 -32.90 -15.43
CA ASN A 126 -17.20 -33.29 -15.73
C ASN A 126 -16.36 -32.10 -16.25
N ILE A 127 -16.95 -31.24 -17.07
CA ILE A 127 -16.27 -30.02 -17.54
C ILE A 127 -15.99 -29.07 -16.36
N LEU A 128 -16.96 -28.89 -15.46
CA LEU A 128 -16.77 -28.05 -14.27
C LEU A 128 -15.71 -28.60 -13.32
N GLU A 129 -15.66 -29.92 -13.14
CA GLU A 129 -14.63 -30.62 -12.36
C GLU A 129 -13.23 -30.32 -12.92
N HIS A 130 -13.05 -30.45 -14.24
CA HIS A 130 -11.78 -30.14 -14.91
C HIS A 130 -11.41 -28.65 -14.82
N GLU A 131 -12.35 -27.72 -15.02
CA GLU A 131 -12.09 -26.29 -14.89
C GLU A 131 -11.73 -25.89 -13.44
N THR A 132 -12.34 -26.57 -12.45
CA THR A 132 -12.03 -26.39 -11.03
C THR A 132 -10.62 -26.89 -10.73
N GLN A 133 -10.20 -28.02 -11.33
CA GLN A 133 -8.83 -28.51 -11.22
C GLN A 133 -7.81 -27.52 -11.80
N LEU A 134 -8.06 -26.97 -12.98
CA LEU A 134 -7.17 -25.96 -13.57
C LEU A 134 -7.05 -24.73 -12.67
N LEU A 135 -8.15 -24.29 -12.05
CA LEU A 135 -8.11 -23.17 -11.11
C LEU A 135 -7.31 -23.51 -9.84
N ALA A 136 -7.45 -24.74 -9.32
CA ALA A 136 -6.69 -25.22 -8.18
C ALA A 136 -5.18 -25.22 -8.48
N GLU A 137 -4.78 -25.69 -9.66
CA GLU A 137 -3.38 -25.69 -10.13
C GLU A 137 -2.80 -24.27 -10.24
N ASP A 138 -3.58 -23.33 -10.78
CA ASP A 138 -3.14 -21.94 -10.90
C ASP A 138 -3.02 -21.24 -9.55
N VAL A 139 -3.94 -21.51 -8.61
CA VAL A 139 -3.87 -21.01 -7.23
C VAL A 139 -2.68 -21.64 -6.50
N ASP A 140 -2.35 -22.90 -6.76
CA ASP A 140 -1.16 -23.54 -6.22
C ASP A 140 0.15 -22.92 -6.73
N ALA A 141 0.20 -22.64 -8.04
CA ALA A 141 1.33 -21.97 -8.65
C ALA A 141 1.53 -20.57 -8.05
N PHE A 142 0.43 -19.83 -7.87
CA PHE A 142 0.42 -18.55 -7.17
C PHE A 142 0.93 -18.69 -5.73
N ARG A 143 0.43 -19.65 -4.94
CA ARG A 143 0.91 -19.94 -3.57
C ARG A 143 2.43 -20.13 -3.53
N LYS A 144 2.98 -20.93 -4.45
CA LYS A 144 4.43 -21.19 -4.55
C LYS A 144 5.21 -19.94 -4.91
N GLU A 145 4.70 -19.13 -5.84
CA GLU A 145 5.32 -17.86 -6.23
C GLU A 145 5.35 -16.87 -5.05
N SER A 146 4.24 -16.76 -4.30
CA SER A 146 4.13 -15.91 -3.12
C SER A 146 5.01 -16.41 -1.97
N ALA A 147 5.12 -17.73 -1.76
CA ALA A 147 6.04 -18.30 -0.78
C ALA A 147 7.51 -18.01 -1.12
N ASN A 148 7.88 -18.15 -2.39
CA ASN A 148 9.21 -17.79 -2.90
C ASN A 148 9.49 -16.29 -2.80
N ALA A 149 8.45 -15.45 -2.90
CA ALA A 149 8.56 -14.00 -2.69
C ALA A 149 8.70 -13.61 -1.21
N ALA A 150 8.13 -14.41 -0.30
CA ALA A 150 8.20 -14.22 1.14
C ALA A 150 9.47 -14.79 1.80
N GLY A 151 10.41 -15.33 1.02
CA GLY A 151 11.66 -15.92 1.54
C GLY A 151 11.49 -17.31 2.17
N GLY A 152 10.37 -17.99 1.91
CA GLY A 152 10.16 -19.36 2.38
C GLY A 152 10.94 -20.36 1.53
N GLU A 153 11.92 -21.05 2.14
CA GLU A 153 12.51 -22.26 1.57
C GLU A 153 11.39 -23.27 1.27
N THR A 154 11.17 -23.55 -0.01
CA THR A 154 10.51 -24.79 -0.40
C THR A 154 11.49 -25.93 -0.14
N ASP A 155 11.28 -26.70 0.92
CA ASP A 155 11.93 -28.00 1.11
C ASP A 155 11.43 -28.96 0.01
N ALA A 156 12.09 -28.88 -1.15
CA ALA A 156 11.87 -29.74 -2.29
C ALA A 156 12.92 -30.86 -2.28
N GLY A 157 12.62 -31.91 -1.53
CA GLY A 157 12.90 -33.31 -1.86
C GLY A 157 14.34 -33.72 -2.19
N LYS A 158 14.95 -34.46 -1.25
CA LYS A 158 15.84 -35.57 -1.62
C LYS A 158 15.23 -36.90 -1.21
N GLN A 159 14.98 -37.70 -2.25
CA GLN A 159 14.70 -39.13 -2.22
C GLN A 159 15.82 -39.87 -1.47
N ASP A 160 15.47 -40.76 -0.54
CA ASP A 160 16.15 -42.05 -0.46
C ASP A 160 15.25 -43.15 0.13
N LYS A 161 15.37 -44.35 -0.45
CA LYS A 161 14.53 -45.54 -0.22
C LYS A 161 14.93 -46.33 1.06
N PRO A 162 14.11 -47.30 1.52
CA PRO A 162 14.03 -47.70 2.94
C PRO A 162 14.82 -48.98 3.35
N LYS A 163 14.89 -49.16 4.69
CA LYS A 163 15.16 -50.36 5.55
C LYS A 163 16.60 -50.57 6.08
N PRO A 164 16.79 -51.33 7.18
CA PRO A 164 15.91 -51.66 8.34
C PRO A 164 16.60 -51.50 9.73
N GLU A 165 15.80 -51.46 10.80
CA GLU A 165 16.17 -51.73 12.22
C GLU A 165 16.87 -53.11 12.39
N PRO A 166 17.57 -53.46 13.51
CA PRO A 166 17.10 -53.32 14.92
C PRO A 166 18.25 -53.23 15.99
N PRO A 167 18.12 -53.68 17.26
CA PRO A 167 17.25 -53.26 18.38
C PRO A 167 18.05 -52.98 19.70
N ILE A 168 17.34 -52.65 20.81
CA ILE A 168 17.55 -53.10 22.23
C ILE A 168 17.55 -52.01 23.33
N ASP A 169 16.52 -52.17 24.19
CA ASP A 169 16.41 -52.10 25.66
C ASP A 169 16.46 -50.79 26.50
N SER A 170 15.32 -50.61 27.20
CA SER A 170 15.18 -50.54 28.67
C SER A 170 15.99 -49.50 29.44
N HIS A 171 15.30 -48.56 30.10
CA HIS A 171 15.12 -48.61 31.56
C HIS A 171 14.09 -47.59 32.06
N SER A 172 13.13 -48.12 32.80
CA SER A 172 12.19 -47.44 33.70
C SER A 172 12.87 -47.07 35.02
N ASN A 173 12.48 -45.95 35.65
CA ASN A 173 11.90 -45.85 37.02
C ASN A 173 12.02 -44.41 37.56
N GLU A 174 10.88 -43.79 37.89
CA GLU A 174 10.37 -43.51 39.26
C GLU A 174 11.04 -42.28 39.91
N SER A 175 10.42 -41.46 40.75
CA SER A 175 9.07 -41.20 41.23
C SER A 175 9.23 -40.01 42.18
N SER A 176 8.24 -39.13 42.30
CA SER A 176 8.03 -38.39 43.57
C SER A 176 6.57 -38.02 43.70
N GLU A 177 5.86 -38.75 44.56
CA GLU A 177 4.52 -38.42 45.05
C GLU A 177 4.53 -37.21 46.00
N GLY A 178 3.39 -36.51 46.06
CA GLY A 178 3.14 -35.44 47.02
C GLY A 178 1.69 -34.94 47.07
N LYS A 179 0.75 -35.84 47.36
CA LYS A 179 -0.59 -35.68 48.00
C LYS A 179 -1.36 -34.33 47.92
N GLY A 180 -2.60 -34.44 47.43
CA GLY A 180 -3.82 -34.24 48.24
C GLY A 180 -4.75 -33.06 47.89
N GLY A 181 -6.00 -33.36 47.49
CA GLY A 181 -7.11 -32.38 47.46
C GLY A 181 -8.33 -32.74 46.59
N GLU A 182 -9.27 -33.50 47.17
CA GLU A 182 -10.75 -33.47 47.00
C GLU A 182 -11.43 -33.42 45.61
N ASN A 183 -11.83 -34.62 45.14
CA ASN A 183 -13.20 -35.10 44.91
C ASN A 183 -14.33 -34.09 44.52
N ASN A 184 -14.87 -34.22 43.30
CA ASN A 184 -16.32 -34.37 43.11
C ASN A 184 -16.68 -35.08 41.78
N ASN A 185 -17.70 -35.95 41.88
CA ASN A 185 -18.12 -37.00 40.96
C ASN A 185 -18.80 -36.55 39.64
N SER A 186 -18.33 -37.12 38.52
CA SER A 186 -19.01 -37.92 37.46
C SER A 186 -20.53 -38.22 37.58
N PRO A 187 -21.27 -38.46 36.46
CA PRO A 187 -21.13 -39.75 35.73
C PRO A 187 -21.31 -39.74 34.19
N ASN A 188 -20.31 -40.33 33.53
CA ASN A 188 -20.36 -41.49 32.62
C ASN A 188 -21.62 -41.74 31.73
N GLN A 189 -21.42 -41.79 30.40
CA GLN A 189 -21.93 -42.91 29.60
C GLN A 189 -21.07 -43.14 28.33
N SER A 190 -20.81 -44.41 28.09
CA SER A 190 -19.84 -45.02 27.16
C SER A 190 -20.46 -45.29 25.78
N GLY A 191 -19.63 -45.40 24.71
CA GLY A 191 -20.06 -46.02 23.46
C GLY A 191 -19.27 -45.65 22.19
N ASP A 192 -18.07 -46.22 22.05
CA ASP A 192 -17.41 -46.72 20.83
C ASP A 192 -17.98 -46.37 19.43
N SER A 193 -17.17 -45.67 18.61
CA SER A 193 -16.85 -46.02 17.22
C SER A 193 -15.82 -45.04 16.68
N GLY A 194 -14.61 -45.55 16.44
CA GLY A 194 -13.50 -44.78 15.92
C GLY A 194 -13.66 -44.43 14.44
N GLU A 195 -13.58 -43.14 14.13
CA GLU A 195 -13.10 -42.67 12.84
C GLU A 195 -11.91 -41.73 13.09
N LYS A 196 -10.78 -42.10 12.48
CA LYS A 196 -9.57 -41.29 12.43
C LYS A 196 -9.91 -39.95 11.76
N LYS A 197 -10.12 -38.90 12.55
CA LYS A 197 -9.95 -37.54 12.06
C LYS A 197 -8.46 -37.29 11.93
N ASP A 198 -8.02 -37.31 10.69
CA ASP A 198 -6.72 -36.81 10.26
C ASP A 198 -6.61 -35.36 10.74
N ASN A 199 -5.76 -35.14 11.74
CA ASN A 199 -5.54 -33.84 12.34
C ASN A 199 -4.61 -33.07 11.40
N GLN A 200 -5.14 -32.67 10.23
CA GLN A 200 -4.45 -31.72 9.38
C GLN A 200 -4.45 -30.38 10.10
N ASN A 201 -3.30 -30.02 10.66
CA ASN A 201 -3.00 -28.64 11.03
C ASN A 201 -3.39 -27.74 9.85
N GLU A 202 -4.49 -27.02 9.97
CA GLU A 202 -4.75 -25.88 9.11
C GLU A 202 -3.58 -24.91 9.28
N PRO A 203 -2.99 -24.38 8.20
CA PRO A 203 -2.08 -23.26 8.31
C PRO A 203 -2.90 -22.10 8.89
N GLN A 204 -2.72 -21.86 10.19
CA GLN A 204 -3.34 -20.75 10.94
C GLN A 204 -2.74 -19.39 10.56
N GLY A 205 -1.87 -19.33 9.55
CA GLY A 205 -1.36 -18.09 9.00
C GLY A 205 -2.49 -17.27 8.37
N ASN A 206 -2.44 -15.97 8.63
CA ASN A 206 -3.33 -14.98 8.02
C ASN A 206 -2.66 -14.31 6.81
N ASP A 207 -1.61 -14.91 6.26
CA ASP A 207 -0.85 -14.40 5.13
C ASP A 207 -1.39 -14.92 3.79
N GLU A 208 -0.94 -14.27 2.71
CA GLU A 208 -1.30 -14.60 1.32
C GLU A 208 -1.07 -16.09 1.01
N VAL A 209 0.04 -16.67 1.49
CA VAL A 209 0.42 -18.07 1.26
C VAL A 209 -0.53 -19.03 1.95
N SER A 210 -0.84 -18.81 3.24
CA SER A 210 -1.77 -19.68 3.98
C SER A 210 -3.19 -19.58 3.43
N ARG A 211 -3.63 -18.39 3.01
CA ARG A 211 -4.93 -18.19 2.36
C ARG A 211 -5.02 -18.87 1.00
N ALA A 212 -3.96 -18.78 0.19
CA ALA A 212 -3.88 -19.46 -1.09
C ALA A 212 -3.89 -21.00 -0.89
N ASP A 213 -3.23 -21.50 0.16
CA ASP A 213 -3.29 -22.91 0.54
C ASP A 213 -4.70 -23.36 0.91
N ARG A 214 -5.39 -22.62 1.78
CA ARG A 214 -6.80 -22.92 2.13
C ARG A 214 -7.70 -22.86 0.90
N THR A 215 -7.54 -21.85 0.05
CA THR A 215 -8.27 -21.73 -1.21
C THR A 215 -8.07 -22.97 -2.08
N ASN A 216 -6.84 -23.43 -2.23
CA ASN A 216 -6.53 -24.62 -3.03
C ASN A 216 -7.21 -25.87 -2.46
N ARG A 217 -7.11 -26.12 -1.14
CA ARG A 217 -7.81 -27.24 -0.47
C ARG A 217 -9.32 -27.20 -0.67
N ARG A 218 -9.92 -26.01 -0.63
CA ARG A 218 -11.36 -25.81 -0.90
C ARG A 218 -11.72 -26.14 -2.35
N LEU A 219 -10.88 -25.75 -3.31
CA LEU A 219 -11.07 -26.10 -4.72
C LEU A 219 -10.92 -27.61 -4.96
N GLU A 220 -9.95 -28.28 -4.33
CA GLU A 220 -9.81 -29.74 -4.37
C GLU A 220 -11.02 -30.46 -3.76
N ALA A 221 -11.54 -29.95 -2.63
CA ALA A 221 -12.76 -30.47 -2.02
C ALA A 221 -13.98 -30.29 -2.94
N ALA A 222 -14.16 -29.10 -3.53
CA ALA A 222 -15.20 -28.83 -4.51
C ALA A 222 -15.11 -29.80 -5.71
N ARG A 223 -13.90 -30.03 -6.22
CA ARG A 223 -13.63 -30.97 -7.31
C ARG A 223 -14.05 -32.40 -6.95
N SER A 224 -13.69 -32.90 -5.77
CA SER A 224 -14.11 -34.24 -5.29
C SER A 224 -15.63 -34.35 -5.24
N ARG A 225 -16.32 -33.32 -4.74
CA ARG A 225 -17.79 -33.26 -4.69
C ARG A 225 -18.42 -33.26 -6.08
N MET A 226 -17.82 -32.55 -7.03
CA MET A 226 -18.28 -32.56 -8.43
C MET A 226 -18.11 -33.94 -9.08
N GLN A 227 -17.03 -34.65 -8.77
CA GLN A 227 -16.81 -36.03 -9.23
C GLN A 227 -17.85 -36.98 -8.62
N GLU A 228 -18.08 -36.92 -7.30
CA GLU A 228 -19.12 -37.70 -6.63
C GLU A 228 -20.51 -37.39 -7.24
N ALA A 229 -20.84 -36.12 -7.48
CA ALA A 229 -22.09 -35.73 -8.12
C ALA A 229 -22.27 -36.37 -9.50
N LYS A 230 -21.21 -36.45 -10.30
CA LYS A 230 -21.23 -37.11 -11.61
C LYS A 230 -21.49 -38.61 -11.47
N GLU A 231 -20.80 -39.29 -10.55
CA GLU A 231 -21.01 -40.72 -10.29
C GLU A 231 -22.46 -41.00 -9.86
N GLN A 232 -23.06 -40.12 -9.05
CA GLN A 232 -24.47 -40.23 -8.67
C GLN A 232 -25.44 -39.98 -9.83
N LEU A 233 -25.12 -39.08 -10.77
CA LEU A 233 -25.90 -38.88 -11.98
C LEU A 233 -25.87 -40.12 -12.89
N ASP A 234 -24.69 -40.72 -13.06
CA ASP A 234 -24.49 -41.95 -13.83
C ASP A 234 -25.19 -43.15 -13.17
N ALA A 235 -25.23 -43.20 -11.84
CA ALA A 235 -25.95 -44.19 -11.04
C ALA A 235 -27.48 -43.97 -11.00
N VAL A 236 -28.01 -42.95 -11.67
CA VAL A 236 -29.45 -42.64 -11.72
C VAL A 236 -30.01 -42.18 -10.35
N GLU A 237 -29.17 -41.51 -9.54
CA GLU A 237 -29.52 -40.96 -8.23
C GLU A 237 -29.49 -39.41 -8.22
N PRO A 238 -30.47 -38.72 -8.83
CA PRO A 238 -30.44 -37.26 -8.99
C PRO A 238 -30.51 -36.49 -7.66
N GLU A 239 -31.19 -37.03 -6.65
CA GLU A 239 -31.25 -36.42 -5.30
C GLU A 239 -29.90 -36.51 -4.57
N ALA A 240 -29.17 -37.61 -4.74
CA ALA A 240 -27.83 -37.76 -4.19
C ALA A 240 -26.84 -36.86 -4.93
N ALA A 241 -26.93 -36.81 -6.26
CA ALA A 241 -26.15 -35.89 -7.09
C ALA A 241 -26.35 -34.44 -6.68
N ARG A 242 -27.61 -34.01 -6.47
CA ARG A 242 -27.93 -32.64 -6.02
C ARG A 242 -27.23 -32.29 -4.71
N LYS A 243 -27.26 -33.18 -3.72
CA LYS A 243 -26.58 -32.93 -2.43
C LYS A 243 -25.07 -32.75 -2.59
N GLU A 244 -24.45 -33.51 -3.49
CA GLU A 244 -23.03 -33.33 -3.80
C GLU A 244 -22.77 -32.03 -4.60
N GLN A 245 -23.69 -31.63 -5.48
CA GLN A 245 -23.64 -30.34 -6.18
C GLN A 245 -23.74 -29.15 -5.21
N GLU A 246 -24.63 -29.21 -4.21
CA GLU A 246 -24.77 -28.20 -3.15
C GLU A 246 -23.50 -28.09 -2.29
N LYS A 247 -22.89 -29.23 -1.93
CA LYS A 247 -21.62 -29.22 -1.19
C LYS A 247 -20.48 -28.66 -2.04
N ALA A 248 -20.43 -28.97 -3.33
CA ALA A 248 -19.46 -28.38 -4.25
C ALA A 248 -19.60 -26.85 -4.31
N LEU A 249 -20.85 -26.35 -4.36
CA LEU A 249 -21.12 -24.91 -4.31
C LEU A 249 -20.62 -24.27 -3.01
N ALA A 250 -20.90 -24.87 -1.87
CA ALA A 250 -20.43 -24.36 -0.58
C ALA A 250 -18.89 -24.25 -0.50
N GLU A 251 -18.18 -25.25 -1.04
CA GLU A 251 -16.71 -25.21 -1.10
C GLU A 251 -16.17 -24.14 -2.08
N LEU A 252 -16.82 -23.95 -3.24
CA LEU A 252 -16.47 -22.87 -4.17
C LEU A 252 -16.72 -21.49 -3.57
N GLU A 253 -17.82 -21.29 -2.84
CA GLU A 253 -18.12 -20.03 -2.14
C GLU A 253 -17.10 -19.76 -1.04
N ALA A 254 -16.71 -20.78 -0.28
CA ALA A 254 -15.66 -20.66 0.73
C ALA A 254 -14.30 -20.30 0.10
N ALA A 255 -13.92 -20.93 -1.01
CA ALA A 255 -12.71 -20.59 -1.75
C ALA A 255 -12.75 -19.15 -2.30
N ARG A 256 -13.92 -18.71 -2.79
CA ARG A 256 -14.13 -17.34 -3.24
C ARG A 256 -13.91 -16.35 -2.09
N ALA A 257 -14.46 -16.64 -0.90
CA ALA A 257 -14.28 -15.78 0.27
C ALA A 257 -12.80 -15.63 0.67
N GLU A 258 -12.01 -16.72 0.60
CA GLU A 258 -10.57 -16.66 0.84
C GLU A 258 -9.83 -15.81 -0.22
N LEU A 259 -10.17 -15.95 -1.51
CA LEU A 259 -9.61 -15.12 -2.58
C LEU A 259 -9.98 -13.64 -2.45
N GLU A 260 -11.22 -13.32 -2.07
CA GLU A 260 -11.66 -11.94 -1.80
C GLU A 260 -10.85 -11.32 -0.65
N GLU A 261 -10.51 -12.14 0.33
CA GLU A 261 -9.73 -11.72 1.48
C GLU A 261 -8.24 -11.54 1.17
N ILE A 262 -7.63 -12.42 0.34
CA ILE A 262 -6.29 -12.17 -0.22
C ILE A 262 -6.28 -10.83 -0.98
N LEU A 263 -7.29 -10.60 -1.83
CA LEU A 263 -7.40 -9.37 -2.60
C LEU A 263 -7.55 -8.14 -1.70
N ARG A 264 -8.23 -8.28 -0.55
CA ARG A 264 -8.33 -7.23 0.46
C ARG A 264 -6.97 -6.91 1.06
N GLN A 265 -6.25 -7.92 1.52
CA GLN A 265 -4.92 -7.74 2.12
C GLN A 265 -3.94 -7.07 1.16
N LEU A 266 -3.86 -7.55 -0.09
CA LEU A 266 -2.99 -6.95 -1.12
C LEU A 266 -3.31 -5.46 -1.39
N ARG A 267 -4.59 -5.07 -1.31
CA ARG A 267 -4.99 -3.66 -1.44
C ARG A 267 -4.61 -2.85 -0.21
N GLU A 268 -4.81 -3.39 0.99
CA GLU A 268 -4.47 -2.71 2.23
C GLU A 268 -2.96 -2.44 2.32
N GLU A 269 -2.12 -3.40 1.91
CA GLU A 269 -0.67 -3.23 1.81
C GLU A 269 -0.26 -2.20 0.74
N GLU A 270 -0.94 -2.18 -0.41
CA GLU A 270 -0.69 -1.20 -1.47
C GLU A 270 -0.98 0.23 -0.99
N ILE A 271 -2.13 0.42 -0.33
CA ILE A 271 -2.54 1.69 0.28
C ILE A 271 -1.52 2.14 1.32
N GLU A 272 -1.12 1.26 2.23
CA GLU A 272 -0.14 1.59 3.27
C GLU A 272 1.19 2.03 2.68
N ARG A 273 1.73 1.27 1.70
CA ARG A 273 2.97 1.63 1.01
C ARG A 273 2.86 2.98 0.30
N LEU A 274 1.71 3.27 -0.31
CA LEU A 274 1.47 4.57 -0.95
C LEU A 274 1.40 5.70 0.07
N LEU A 275 0.71 5.51 1.20
CA LEU A 275 0.60 6.49 2.28
C LEU A 275 1.98 6.83 2.86
N VAL A 276 2.81 5.83 3.17
CA VAL A 276 4.17 6.04 3.67
C VAL A 276 5.03 6.83 2.68
N LYS A 277 4.98 6.47 1.38
CA LYS A 277 5.72 7.18 0.32
C LYS A 277 5.24 8.62 0.18
N LEU A 278 3.93 8.83 0.24
CA LEU A 278 3.34 10.16 0.15
C LEU A 278 3.72 11.00 1.36
N GLU A 279 3.62 10.45 2.57
CA GLU A 279 3.97 11.12 3.82
C GLU A 279 5.43 11.57 3.83
N ALA A 280 6.36 10.66 3.52
CA ALA A 280 7.79 10.98 3.46
C ALA A 280 8.06 12.16 2.51
N ARG A 281 7.38 12.16 1.37
CA ARG A 281 7.52 13.21 0.35
C ARG A 281 6.90 14.55 0.77
N ILE A 282 5.74 14.53 1.43
CA ILE A 282 5.12 15.75 1.98
C ILE A 282 5.96 16.32 3.11
N ARG A 283 6.53 15.47 3.98
CA ARG A 283 7.44 15.88 5.05
C ARG A 283 8.69 16.56 4.50
N ASP A 284 9.30 16.01 3.46
CA ASP A 284 10.46 16.62 2.80
C ASP A 284 10.10 17.94 2.12
N THR A 285 8.93 18.00 1.46
CA THR A 285 8.43 19.23 0.85
C THR A 285 8.17 20.32 1.89
N LEU A 286 7.58 19.97 3.03
CA LEU A 286 7.32 20.88 4.14
C LEU A 286 8.62 21.44 4.74
N ARG A 287 9.66 20.61 4.89
CA ARG A 287 10.98 21.06 5.35
C ARG A 287 11.57 22.10 4.41
N ALA A 288 11.50 21.85 3.10
CA ALA A 288 11.98 22.77 2.09
C ALA A 288 11.20 24.10 2.12
N GLU A 289 9.87 24.06 2.23
CA GLU A 289 9.07 25.29 2.29
C GLU A 289 9.32 26.12 3.55
N ARG A 290 9.56 25.47 4.70
CA ARG A 290 9.97 26.19 5.91
C ARG A 290 11.34 26.86 5.76
N SER A 291 12.23 26.30 4.94
CA SER A 291 13.51 26.93 4.61
C SER A 291 13.31 28.18 3.75
N ILE A 292 12.48 28.07 2.71
CA ILE A 292 12.16 29.19 1.81
C ILE A 292 11.46 30.32 2.58
N LEU A 293 10.52 29.99 3.48
CA LEU A 293 9.86 30.98 4.32
C LEU A 293 10.86 31.77 5.18
N LYS A 294 11.83 31.09 5.80
CA LYS A 294 12.90 31.75 6.56
C LYS A 294 13.78 32.64 5.67
N GLY A 295 14.11 32.18 4.47
CA GLY A 295 14.85 32.99 3.49
C GLY A 295 14.09 34.26 3.09
N LEU A 296 12.79 34.15 2.86
CA LEU A 296 11.90 35.28 2.59
C LEU A 296 11.84 36.29 3.75
N GLU A 297 11.74 35.81 4.99
CA GLU A 297 11.76 36.67 6.18
C GLU A 297 13.08 37.45 6.31
N GLN A 298 14.21 36.81 5.97
CA GLN A 298 15.52 37.47 5.95
C GLN A 298 15.62 38.53 4.84
N LEU A 299 15.07 38.26 3.65
CA LEU A 299 15.00 39.24 2.55
C LEU A 299 14.13 40.46 2.88
N GLY A 300 13.03 40.23 3.60
CA GLY A 300 12.12 41.28 4.05
C GLY A 300 12.65 42.14 5.21
N ASN A 301 13.67 41.66 5.93
CA ASN A 301 14.22 42.36 7.08
C ASN A 301 15.07 43.58 6.66
N LYS A 302 14.63 44.78 7.06
CA LYS A 302 15.24 46.06 6.68
C LYS A 302 16.51 46.41 7.47
N THR A 303 16.82 45.67 8.54
CA THR A 303 18.03 45.88 9.35
C THR A 303 19.26 45.14 8.84
N THR A 304 19.09 44.25 7.85
CA THR A 304 20.16 43.48 7.24
C THR A 304 21.00 44.38 6.32
N THR A 305 22.32 44.44 6.53
CA THR A 305 23.29 45.21 5.73
C THR A 305 23.55 44.63 4.32
N THR A 306 22.63 43.79 3.84
CA THR A 306 22.75 43.05 2.58
C THR A 306 22.57 43.98 1.39
N SER A 307 23.50 43.90 0.44
CA SER A 307 23.47 44.67 -0.80
C SER A 307 22.19 44.38 -1.59
N LYS A 308 21.72 45.35 -2.38
CA LYS A 308 20.60 45.15 -3.31
C LYS A 308 20.84 43.94 -4.22
N ARG A 309 22.08 43.78 -4.69
CA ARG A 309 22.46 42.68 -5.58
C ARG A 309 22.39 41.31 -4.90
N GLU A 310 22.77 41.24 -3.63
CA GLU A 310 22.69 40.02 -2.84
C GLU A 310 21.23 39.61 -2.60
N ARG A 311 20.33 40.57 -2.33
CA ARG A 311 18.90 40.31 -2.22
C ARG A 311 18.27 39.83 -3.53
N GLU A 312 18.69 40.37 -4.67
CA GLU A 312 18.24 39.90 -5.98
C GLU A 312 18.68 38.45 -6.26
N LEU A 313 19.93 38.11 -5.92
CA LEU A 313 20.46 36.77 -6.08
C LEU A 313 19.75 35.76 -5.17
N GLU A 314 19.51 36.13 -3.91
CA GLU A 314 18.80 35.28 -2.96
C GLU A 314 17.33 35.06 -3.37
N ALA A 315 16.62 36.10 -3.81
CA ALA A 315 15.26 35.95 -4.33
C ALA A 315 15.21 35.01 -5.55
N ALA A 316 16.20 35.10 -6.45
CA ALA A 316 16.31 34.20 -7.59
C ALA A 316 16.62 32.74 -7.15
N ARG A 317 17.49 32.55 -6.15
CA ARG A 317 17.78 31.24 -5.54
C ARG A 317 16.50 30.62 -4.97
N LEU A 318 15.79 31.35 -4.10
CA LEU A 318 14.53 30.89 -3.51
C LEU A 318 13.48 30.56 -4.57
N GLY A 319 13.38 31.35 -5.64
CA GLY A 319 12.48 31.06 -6.76
C GLY A 319 12.85 29.77 -7.52
N SER A 320 14.14 29.44 -7.60
CA SER A 320 14.60 28.16 -8.16
C SER A 320 14.25 26.99 -7.24
N GLU A 321 14.49 27.12 -5.93
CA GLU A 321 14.11 26.11 -4.93
C GLU A 321 12.59 25.84 -4.95
N GLN A 322 11.79 26.90 -5.08
CA GLN A 322 10.34 26.81 -5.20
C GLN A 322 9.88 26.02 -6.44
N ASN A 323 10.58 26.16 -7.58
CA ASN A 323 10.30 25.36 -8.78
C ASN A 323 10.60 23.87 -8.56
N THR A 324 11.68 23.56 -7.83
CA THR A 324 11.99 22.17 -7.43
C THR A 324 10.87 21.60 -6.55
N ILE A 325 10.33 22.39 -5.63
CA ILE A 325 9.18 22.00 -4.82
C ILE A 325 7.93 21.78 -5.68
N THR A 326 7.65 22.66 -6.65
CA THR A 326 6.55 22.49 -7.61
C THR A 326 6.66 21.18 -8.37
N ALA A 327 7.86 20.81 -8.83
CA ALA A 327 8.11 19.53 -9.48
C ALA A 327 7.87 18.36 -8.51
N ASN A 328 8.34 18.46 -7.25
CA ASN A 328 8.10 17.46 -6.22
C ASN A 328 6.60 17.23 -5.95
N ILE A 329 5.81 18.30 -5.82
CA ILE A 329 4.36 18.19 -5.63
C ILE A 329 3.70 17.57 -6.87
N THR A 330 4.17 17.89 -8.07
CA THR A 330 3.62 17.36 -9.34
C THR A 330 3.73 15.84 -9.42
N ARG A 331 4.89 15.26 -9.09
CA ARG A 331 5.01 13.79 -9.07
C ARG A 331 4.32 13.15 -7.86
N ALA A 332 4.06 13.89 -6.77
CA ALA A 332 3.20 13.39 -5.68
C ALA A 332 1.73 13.32 -6.14
N LEU A 333 1.26 14.37 -6.83
CA LEU A 333 -0.08 14.39 -7.43
C LEU A 333 -0.28 13.26 -8.44
N THR A 334 0.73 12.98 -9.28
CA THR A 334 0.68 11.88 -10.25
C THR A 334 0.51 10.54 -9.54
N LEU A 335 1.28 10.29 -8.48
CA LEU A 335 1.21 9.06 -7.69
C LEU A 335 -0.20 8.81 -7.12
N VAL A 336 -0.87 9.85 -6.62
CA VAL A 336 -2.22 9.70 -6.02
C VAL A 336 -3.30 9.59 -7.10
N ARG A 337 -3.14 10.24 -8.25
CA ARG A 337 -4.08 10.11 -9.38
C ARG A 337 -4.04 8.73 -10.02
N ASP A 338 -2.87 8.14 -10.15
CA ASP A 338 -2.70 6.80 -10.73
C ASP A 338 -3.42 5.72 -9.89
N ASP A 339 -3.64 5.97 -8.59
CA ASP A 339 -4.39 5.09 -7.70
C ASP A 339 -5.92 5.25 -7.84
N GLY A 340 -6.38 6.40 -8.37
CA GLY A 340 -7.77 6.64 -8.76
C GLY A 340 -8.81 6.60 -7.63
N SER A 341 -8.39 6.49 -6.37
CA SER A 341 -9.28 6.09 -5.27
C SER A 341 -9.55 7.20 -4.23
N ALA A 342 -8.90 8.36 -4.36
CA ALA A 342 -9.08 9.53 -3.49
C ALA A 342 -9.43 10.78 -4.28
N VAL A 343 -10.39 11.57 -3.80
CA VAL A 343 -10.83 12.81 -4.46
C VAL A 343 -10.21 14.04 -3.82
N ALA A 344 -10.14 14.09 -2.49
CA ALA A 344 -9.73 15.30 -1.77
C ALA A 344 -8.21 15.52 -1.71
N ILE A 345 -7.40 14.45 -1.68
CA ILE A 345 -5.93 14.56 -1.63
C ILE A 345 -5.37 15.11 -2.96
N PRO A 346 -5.73 14.59 -4.14
CA PRO A 346 -5.28 15.17 -5.41
C PRO A 346 -5.65 16.65 -5.53
N GLU A 347 -6.85 17.02 -5.09
CA GLU A 347 -7.29 18.41 -5.08
C GLU A 347 -6.41 19.29 -4.17
N ALA A 348 -6.09 18.82 -2.95
CA ALA A 348 -5.18 19.54 -2.06
C ALA A 348 -3.79 19.72 -2.66
N LEU A 349 -3.21 18.66 -3.23
CA LEU A 349 -1.90 18.70 -3.90
C LEU A 349 -1.90 19.63 -5.11
N GLN A 350 -2.99 19.66 -5.88
CA GLN A 350 -3.17 20.57 -7.00
C GLN A 350 -3.17 22.03 -6.54
N GLN A 351 -3.87 22.38 -5.46
CA GLN A 351 -3.84 23.74 -4.91
C GLN A 351 -2.43 24.14 -4.44
N ILE A 352 -1.75 23.24 -3.72
CA ILE A 352 -0.38 23.47 -3.24
C ILE A 352 0.57 23.67 -4.44
N ARG A 353 0.43 22.90 -5.52
CA ARG A 353 1.24 23.07 -6.74
C ARG A 353 1.05 24.45 -7.37
N GLU A 354 -0.20 24.91 -7.49
CA GLU A 354 -0.51 26.22 -8.07
C GLU A 354 0.06 27.37 -7.24
N ASP A 355 -0.07 27.28 -5.91
CA ASP A 355 0.49 28.27 -5.00
C ASP A 355 2.02 28.28 -5.04
N SER A 356 2.64 27.09 -5.12
CA SER A 356 4.09 26.93 -5.24
C SER A 356 4.61 27.54 -6.54
N SER A 357 3.95 27.28 -7.68
CA SER A 357 4.28 27.88 -8.97
C SER A 357 4.14 29.40 -8.94
N LEU A 358 3.09 29.92 -8.31
CA LEU A 358 2.88 31.37 -8.17
C LEU A 358 3.98 32.03 -7.33
N ALA A 359 4.36 31.41 -6.21
CA ALA A 359 5.47 31.89 -5.39
C ALA A 359 6.78 31.91 -6.18
N ALA A 360 7.05 30.86 -6.97
CA ALA A 360 8.26 30.76 -7.80
C ALA A 360 8.34 31.90 -8.83
N ASP A 361 7.24 32.17 -9.53
CA ASP A 361 7.15 33.23 -10.54
C ASP A 361 7.36 34.62 -9.94
N ARG A 362 6.86 34.87 -8.72
CA ARG A 362 7.04 36.13 -8.01
C ARG A 362 8.48 36.31 -7.52
N LEU A 363 9.05 35.29 -6.88
CA LEU A 363 10.44 35.29 -6.44
C LEU A 363 11.41 35.54 -7.61
N LYS A 364 11.15 34.94 -8.78
CA LYS A 364 11.91 35.18 -10.01
C LYS A 364 11.87 36.64 -10.49
N ARG A 365 10.77 37.36 -10.20
CA ARG A 365 10.60 38.79 -10.48
C ARG A 365 11.13 39.69 -9.37
N ILE A 366 11.84 39.12 -8.39
CA ILE A 366 12.37 39.82 -7.21
C ILE A 366 11.21 40.39 -6.35
N ASP A 367 10.04 39.75 -6.42
CA ASP A 367 8.88 40.12 -5.63
C ASP A 367 8.76 39.20 -4.41
N TYR A 368 9.39 39.64 -3.32
CA TYR A 368 9.36 38.98 -2.01
C TYR A 368 8.55 39.79 -0.99
N GLY A 369 7.54 40.55 -1.45
CA GLY A 369 6.70 41.37 -0.58
C GLY A 369 5.82 40.55 0.37
N SER A 370 5.04 41.25 1.21
CA SER A 370 4.09 40.65 2.16
C SER A 370 3.12 39.67 1.51
N PHE A 371 2.73 39.92 0.26
CA PHE A 371 1.88 39.03 -0.52
C PHE A 371 2.58 37.69 -0.85
N THR A 372 3.82 37.73 -1.35
CA THR A 372 4.61 36.52 -1.65
C THR A 372 4.88 35.72 -0.38
N GLN A 373 5.26 36.38 0.70
CA GLN A 373 5.42 35.74 2.01
C GLN A 373 4.13 35.05 2.46
N GLY A 374 2.98 35.73 2.33
CA GLY A 374 1.67 35.16 2.69
C GLY A 374 1.27 33.93 1.86
N ILE A 375 1.75 33.81 0.61
CA ILE A 375 1.56 32.60 -0.20
C ILE A 375 2.38 31.45 0.40
N VAL A 376 3.66 31.68 0.70
CA VAL A 376 4.57 30.64 1.24
C VAL A 376 4.16 30.21 2.65
N GLU A 377 3.73 31.13 3.51
CA GLU A 377 3.11 30.79 4.81
C GLU A 377 1.88 29.90 4.62
N GLY A 378 1.05 30.21 3.61
CA GLY A 378 -0.10 29.41 3.24
C GLY A 378 0.29 28.02 2.76
N LEU A 379 1.38 27.87 1.99
CA LEU A 379 1.92 26.59 1.55
C LEU A 379 2.39 25.73 2.72
N VAL A 380 3.14 26.32 3.67
CA VAL A 380 3.60 25.63 4.89
C VAL A 380 2.41 25.09 5.68
N ALA A 381 1.43 25.94 5.99
CA ALA A 381 0.20 25.51 6.68
C ALA A 381 -0.53 24.41 5.91
N SER A 382 -0.56 24.52 4.58
CA SER A 382 -1.23 23.55 3.72
C SER A 382 -0.60 22.16 3.76
N LEU A 383 0.72 22.12 3.75
CA LEU A 383 1.52 20.89 3.82
C LEU A 383 1.47 20.28 5.23
N GLU A 384 1.42 21.09 6.29
CA GLU A 384 1.24 20.61 7.68
C GLU A 384 -0.12 19.94 7.88
N GLU A 385 -1.19 20.57 7.38
CA GLU A 385 -2.55 20.02 7.44
C GLU A 385 -2.65 18.70 6.65
N LEU A 386 -2.07 18.67 5.44
CA LEU A 386 -2.03 17.46 4.62
C LEU A 386 -1.20 16.36 5.28
N LEU A 387 -0.05 16.69 5.87
CA LEU A 387 0.77 15.72 6.58
C LEU A 387 0.01 15.12 7.77
N SER A 388 -0.65 15.96 8.58
CA SER A 388 -1.47 15.50 9.70
C SER A 388 -2.65 14.62 9.26
N ALA A 389 -3.17 14.85 8.05
CA ALA A 389 -4.20 14.00 7.46
C ALA A 389 -3.67 12.61 7.11
N LEU A 390 -2.51 12.56 6.46
CA LEU A 390 -1.87 11.32 6.03
C LEU A 390 -1.44 10.47 7.24
N GLU A 391 -0.81 11.08 8.24
CA GLU A 391 -0.41 10.40 9.49
C GLU A 391 -1.61 9.82 10.27
N ARG A 392 -2.80 10.40 10.10
CA ARG A 392 -4.04 9.86 10.67
C ARG A 392 -4.59 8.72 9.83
N ALA A 393 -4.60 8.86 8.50
CA ALA A 393 -5.03 7.82 7.59
C ALA A 393 -4.17 6.56 7.74
N GLU A 394 -2.86 6.72 7.90
CA GLU A 394 -1.92 5.62 8.16
C GLU A 394 -2.27 4.89 9.47
N ARG A 395 -2.49 5.64 10.57
CA ARG A 395 -2.89 5.06 11.86
C ARG A 395 -4.22 4.34 11.80
N GLU A 396 -5.24 4.95 11.18
CA GLU A 396 -6.55 4.32 11.00
C GLU A 396 -6.45 3.04 10.14
N GLN A 397 -5.51 3.00 9.18
CA GLN A 397 -5.24 1.82 8.36
C GLN A 397 -4.54 0.71 9.15
N GLN A 398 -3.53 1.06 9.97
CA GLN A 398 -2.86 0.12 10.88
C GLN A 398 -3.84 -0.45 11.92
N GLU A 399 -4.67 0.40 12.52
CA GLU A 399 -5.72 -0.04 13.45
C GLU A 399 -6.72 -1.00 12.79
N ARG A 400 -7.04 -0.83 11.51
CA ARG A 400 -7.91 -1.76 10.77
C ARG A 400 -7.25 -3.12 10.52
N GLN A 401 -5.95 -3.14 10.23
CA GLN A 401 -5.19 -4.38 10.12
C GLN A 401 -5.15 -5.12 11.46
N GLU A 402 -4.91 -4.40 12.57
CA GLU A 402 -4.92 -4.95 13.92
C GLU A 402 -6.32 -5.42 14.36
N GLN A 403 -7.37 -4.69 13.98
CA GLN A 403 -8.77 -4.99 14.32
C GLN A 403 -9.46 -5.95 13.34
N GLY A 404 -8.73 -6.60 12.44
CA GLY A 404 -9.23 -7.65 11.55
C GLY A 404 -9.89 -8.87 12.25
N GLN A 405 -10.06 -8.83 13.59
CA GLN A 405 -10.57 -9.92 14.42
C GLN A 405 -12.04 -9.83 14.87
N ALA A 406 -12.80 -8.74 14.67
CA ALA A 406 -14.09 -8.64 15.40
C ALA A 406 -15.35 -8.12 14.67
N ALA A 407 -15.30 -7.68 13.41
CA ALA A 407 -16.50 -7.09 12.78
C ALA A 407 -16.82 -7.72 11.42
N GLY A 408 -17.78 -8.66 11.45
CA GLY A 408 -18.49 -9.18 10.27
C GLY A 408 -19.36 -8.11 9.59
N ARG A 409 -18.75 -7.05 9.07
CA ARG A 409 -19.41 -6.20 8.07
C ARG A 409 -19.20 -6.84 6.71
N PRO A 410 -20.28 -7.13 5.96
CA PRO A 410 -20.14 -7.59 4.58
C PRO A 410 -19.42 -6.49 3.80
N ALA A 411 -18.23 -6.79 3.30
CA ALA A 411 -17.45 -5.88 2.49
C ALA A 411 -18.22 -5.62 1.19
N LYS A 412 -18.43 -4.34 0.84
CA LYS A 412 -18.96 -4.01 -0.48
C LYS A 412 -17.91 -4.39 -1.54
N PRO A 413 -18.28 -5.13 -2.59
CA PRO A 413 -17.40 -5.35 -3.73
C PRO A 413 -17.11 -4.00 -4.38
N GLY A 414 -15.88 -3.52 -4.25
CA GLY A 414 -15.44 -2.22 -4.78
C GLY A 414 -13.98 -1.95 -4.45
N GLU A 415 -13.36 -1.03 -5.18
CA GLU A 415 -12.04 -0.51 -4.83
C GLU A 415 -12.16 0.31 -3.54
N GLN A 416 -11.39 -0.07 -2.52
CA GLN A 416 -11.37 0.68 -1.28
C GLN A 416 -10.62 1.98 -1.53
N PRO A 417 -11.15 3.13 -1.11
CA PRO A 417 -10.47 4.40 -1.30
C PRO A 417 -9.19 4.44 -0.45
N LEU A 418 -8.15 5.10 -0.97
CA LEU A 418 -6.85 5.33 -0.29
C LEU A 418 -7.05 5.92 1.11
N VAL A 419 -8.13 6.69 1.27
CA VAL A 419 -8.53 7.33 2.51
C VAL A 419 -10.01 7.12 2.72
N ASP A 420 -10.44 6.89 3.96
CA ASP A 420 -11.85 6.67 4.24
C ASP A 420 -12.70 7.94 3.99
N LYS A 421 -14.01 7.76 3.81
CA LYS A 421 -14.94 8.87 3.51
C LYS A 421 -14.94 9.95 4.61
N ILE A 422 -14.67 9.59 5.86
CA ILE A 422 -14.63 10.55 6.97
C ILE A 422 -13.40 11.44 6.83
N ALA A 423 -12.25 10.86 6.48
CA ALA A 423 -11.02 11.57 6.24
C ALA A 423 -11.07 12.39 4.94
N GLU A 424 -11.76 11.93 3.89
CA GLU A 424 -12.07 12.76 2.72
C GLU A 424 -12.92 13.99 3.08
N LEU A 425 -13.96 13.83 3.92
CA LEU A 425 -14.77 14.96 4.41
C LEU A 425 -13.96 15.91 5.29
N LYS A 426 -13.06 15.39 6.14
CA LYS A 426 -12.11 16.21 6.91
C LYS A 426 -11.20 16.99 5.97
N MET A 427 -10.75 16.40 4.86
CA MET A 427 -9.93 17.08 3.85
C MET A 427 -10.71 18.17 3.12
N LEU A 428 -11.95 17.91 2.71
CA LEU A 428 -12.83 18.94 2.16
C LEU A 428 -13.02 20.11 3.12
N ARG A 429 -13.21 19.84 4.42
CA ARG A 429 -13.32 20.89 5.44
C ARG A 429 -12.05 21.73 5.52
N ILE A 430 -10.87 21.11 5.42
CA ILE A 430 -9.59 21.82 5.39
C ILE A 430 -9.48 22.70 4.14
N LEU A 431 -9.79 22.16 2.95
CA LEU A 431 -9.81 22.92 1.71
C LEU A 431 -10.74 24.14 1.79
N GLN A 432 -11.95 23.96 2.31
CA GLN A 432 -12.91 25.06 2.49
C GLN A 432 -12.41 26.10 3.52
N THR A 433 -11.83 25.66 4.63
CA THR A 433 -11.27 26.55 5.66
C THR A 433 -10.16 27.42 5.06
N ARG A 434 -9.34 26.85 4.16
CA ARG A 434 -8.28 27.57 3.46
C ARG A 434 -8.81 28.58 2.46
N VAL A 435 -9.83 28.21 1.66
CA VAL A 435 -10.52 29.16 0.77
C VAL A 435 -11.06 30.33 1.60
N ASN A 436 -11.75 30.06 2.70
CA ASN A 436 -12.27 31.10 3.61
C ASN A 436 -11.17 31.99 4.19
N GLY A 437 -10.06 31.40 4.62
CA GLY A 437 -8.91 32.13 5.16
C GLY A 437 -8.27 33.07 4.14
N ARG A 438 -8.10 32.61 2.89
CA ARG A 438 -7.58 33.43 1.79
C ARG A 438 -8.53 34.55 1.39
N THR A 439 -9.83 34.26 1.30
CA THR A 439 -10.87 35.27 1.07
C THR A 439 -10.81 36.37 2.14
N SER A 440 -10.68 35.98 3.41
CA SER A 440 -10.53 36.93 4.53
C SER A 440 -9.26 37.79 4.41
N ARG A 441 -8.12 37.19 4.04
CA ARG A 441 -6.86 37.91 3.83
C ARG A 441 -6.96 38.93 2.69
N PHE A 442 -7.55 38.57 1.55
CA PHE A 442 -7.72 39.50 0.44
C PHE A 442 -8.72 40.61 0.75
N SER A 443 -9.81 40.29 1.47
CA SER A 443 -10.73 41.32 1.99
C SER A 443 -10.01 42.31 2.90
N ALA A 444 -9.13 41.84 3.79
CA ALA A 444 -8.33 42.72 4.64
C ALA A 444 -7.33 43.59 3.87
N LEU A 445 -6.73 43.06 2.79
CA LEU A 445 -5.82 43.83 1.91
C LEU A 445 -6.58 44.92 1.12
N LEU A 446 -7.78 44.61 0.62
CA LEU A 446 -8.68 45.57 -0.01
C LEU A 446 -9.04 46.72 0.93
N ASN A 447 -9.37 46.40 2.19
CA ASN A 447 -9.81 47.37 3.18
C ASN A 447 -8.67 48.26 3.72
N LYS A 448 -7.40 47.85 3.59
CA LYS A 448 -6.22 48.58 4.10
C LYS A 448 -5.64 49.64 3.15
N GLY A 449 -6.21 49.82 1.96
CA GLY A 449 -5.71 50.78 0.96
C GLY A 449 -4.55 50.22 0.13
N THR A 450 -4.60 50.46 -1.17
CA THR A 450 -3.90 49.80 -2.29
C THR A 450 -2.37 49.99 -2.39
N GLU A 451 -1.65 50.22 -1.29
CA GLU A 451 -0.21 50.50 -1.38
C GLU A 451 0.68 49.27 -1.65
N GLN A 452 0.15 48.04 -1.62
CA GLN A 452 0.98 46.81 -1.64
C GLN A 452 0.62 45.75 -2.69
N ALA A 453 -0.54 45.84 -3.35
CA ALA A 453 -0.93 44.94 -4.45
C ALA A 453 -1.64 45.75 -5.54
N SER A 454 -1.31 45.53 -6.80
CA SER A 454 -2.00 46.19 -7.90
C SER A 454 -3.43 45.66 -8.04
N GLU A 455 -4.35 46.51 -8.49
CA GLU A 455 -5.78 46.15 -8.69
C GLU A 455 -5.94 44.91 -9.60
N THR A 456 -5.10 44.79 -10.62
CA THR A 456 -5.04 43.64 -11.53
C THR A 456 -4.66 42.34 -10.81
N GLU A 457 -3.64 42.36 -9.94
CA GLU A 457 -3.21 41.17 -9.19
C GLU A 457 -4.31 40.67 -8.24
N LEU A 458 -5.07 41.60 -7.69
CA LEU A 458 -6.13 41.29 -6.75
C LEU A 458 -7.35 40.69 -7.46
N ILE A 459 -7.68 41.17 -8.66
CA ILE A 459 -8.69 40.56 -9.55
C ILE A 459 -8.28 39.12 -9.92
N GLU A 460 -7.03 38.90 -10.32
CA GLU A 460 -6.52 37.55 -10.63
C GLU A 460 -6.56 36.62 -9.40
N ALA A 461 -6.25 37.14 -8.22
CA ALA A 461 -6.31 36.39 -6.97
C ALA A 461 -7.74 35.98 -6.59
N LEU A 462 -8.73 36.87 -6.80
CA LEU A 462 -10.15 36.57 -6.62
C LEU A 462 -10.65 35.52 -7.64
N GLY A 463 -10.24 35.63 -8.90
CA GLY A 463 -10.54 34.62 -9.93
C GLY A 463 -10.01 33.23 -9.55
N ARG A 464 -8.78 33.15 -9.03
CA ARG A 464 -8.22 31.88 -8.50
C ARG A 464 -9.00 31.33 -7.32
N LEU A 465 -9.51 32.19 -6.42
CA LEU A 465 -10.36 31.73 -5.32
C LEU A 465 -11.69 31.16 -5.79
N ALA A 466 -12.34 31.81 -6.76
CA ALA A 466 -13.58 31.33 -7.33
C ALA A 466 -13.38 29.93 -7.96
N HIS A 467 -12.31 29.74 -8.74
CA HIS A 467 -12.01 28.45 -9.35
C HIS A 467 -11.65 27.36 -8.32
N ARG A 468 -11.00 27.73 -7.22
CA ARG A 468 -10.76 26.80 -6.09
C ARG A 468 -12.06 26.40 -5.40
N GLN A 469 -12.98 27.34 -5.19
CA GLN A 469 -14.28 27.04 -4.60
C GLN A 469 -15.09 26.08 -5.48
N GLU A 470 -15.08 26.29 -6.80
CA GLU A 470 -15.71 25.40 -7.79
C GLU A 470 -15.13 23.98 -7.73
N ARG A 471 -13.81 23.86 -7.56
CA ARG A 471 -13.15 22.55 -7.42
C ARG A 471 -13.44 21.87 -6.09
N VAL A 472 -13.52 22.61 -5.00
CA VAL A 472 -13.95 22.07 -3.70
C VAL A 472 -15.40 21.57 -3.77
N GLU A 473 -16.28 22.31 -4.46
CA GLU A 473 -17.65 21.87 -4.73
C GLU A 473 -17.69 20.59 -5.57
N ARG A 474 -16.91 20.52 -6.65
CA ARG A 474 -16.80 19.33 -7.50
C ARG A 474 -16.30 18.12 -6.71
N ALA A 475 -15.22 18.29 -5.93
CA ALA A 475 -14.70 17.24 -5.07
C ALA A 475 -15.75 16.77 -4.04
N ALA A 476 -16.54 17.67 -3.46
CA ALA A 476 -17.63 17.31 -2.55
C ALA A 476 -18.75 16.52 -3.25
N HIS A 477 -19.11 16.91 -4.48
CA HIS A 477 -20.07 16.19 -5.30
C HIS A 477 -19.57 14.79 -5.67
N ASP A 478 -18.29 14.66 -6.04
CA ASP A 478 -17.67 13.39 -6.43
C ASP A 478 -17.60 12.41 -5.25
N ILE A 479 -17.23 12.91 -4.06
CA ILE A 479 -17.28 12.13 -2.81
C ILE A 479 -18.71 11.68 -2.46
N ALA A 480 -19.70 12.55 -2.65
CA ALA A 480 -21.11 12.25 -2.38
C ALA A 480 -21.70 11.22 -3.36
N THR A 481 -21.31 11.31 -4.64
CA THR A 481 -21.79 10.42 -5.71
C THR A 481 -20.96 9.15 -5.86
N GLY A 482 -19.82 9.06 -5.18
CA GLY A 482 -18.90 7.93 -5.28
C GLY A 482 -18.20 7.84 -6.64
N ARG A 483 -18.10 8.97 -7.36
CA ARG A 483 -17.27 9.05 -8.57
C ARG A 483 -15.86 9.37 -8.16
N THR A 484 -14.93 8.52 -8.57
CA THR A 484 -13.50 8.78 -8.50
C THR A 484 -13.02 8.70 -9.95
N GLU A 485 -12.86 9.87 -10.57
CA GLU A 485 -12.56 10.15 -12.01
C GLU A 485 -12.97 9.10 -13.06
#